data_AF-A0A7Z9VCP0-F1
#
_entry.id   AF-A0A7Z9VCP0-F1
#
_cell.length_a   1.000
_cell.length_b   1.000
_cell.length_c   1.000
_cell.angle_alpha   90.00
_cell.angle_beta   90.00
_cell.angle_gamma   90.00
#
_symmetry.space_group_name_H-M   'P 1'
#
loop_
_entity.id
_entity.type
_entity.pdbx_description
1 polymer ?
#
loop_
_entity_poly.entity_id
_entity_poly.type
_entity_poly.pdbx_seq_one_letter_code
_entity_poly.pdbx_strand_id
1 'polypeptide(L)'
;MSRPPAAVRHRRPSGDIVADGRVLLDRCFYGCHSSVSFRRGSDHVAPGGGLQERSLDRLPDGDDHRGGGTMIYLDHAATAHPRHPGVADAMRDALELAGNAGRGSHGGARAAGAIVASCRERISHLLGVTDPQRISLFPSSTLALSTIIADLCSGTDDDAVMWIGALEHNAVWRPAVRALGEDRVRLLPVDEGGQVDLARLEQLDPGAGIAVVLQHASNVTGLIQPIEEVGA
;
A
#
# COMPACT_ATOMS: atom_id res chain seq x y z
N MET A 1 -50.74 16.74 -14.81
CA MET A 1 -49.60 16.03 -15.43
C MET A 1 -48.80 15.37 -14.31
N SER A 2 -48.91 14.04 -14.22
CA SER A 2 -48.36 13.18 -13.17
C SER A 2 -46.85 12.94 -13.36
N ARG A 3 -46.06 13.14 -12.30
CA ARG A 3 -44.64 12.70 -12.25
C ARG A 3 -44.58 11.15 -12.21
N PRO A 4 -43.67 10.50 -12.95
CA PRO A 4 -43.45 9.05 -12.81
C PRO A 4 -42.60 8.75 -11.55
N PRO A 5 -42.70 7.53 -10.99
CA PRO A 5 -42.02 7.16 -9.75
C PRO A 5 -40.53 6.89 -9.95
N ALA A 6 -39.75 7.13 -8.90
CA ALA A 6 -38.31 6.91 -8.86
C ALA A 6 -37.98 5.41 -9.00
N ALA A 7 -37.09 5.09 -9.95
CA ALA A 7 -36.57 3.75 -10.14
C ALA A 7 -35.57 3.40 -9.02
N VAL A 8 -35.85 2.31 -8.31
CA VAL A 8 -34.94 1.66 -7.35
C VAL A 8 -33.72 1.15 -8.11
N ARG A 9 -32.54 1.72 -7.84
CA ARG A 9 -31.27 1.22 -8.39
C ARG A 9 -30.71 0.14 -7.45
N HIS A 10 -30.65 -1.09 -7.95
CA HIS A 10 -29.94 -2.20 -7.32
C HIS A 10 -28.44 -1.88 -7.22
N ARG A 11 -27.87 -2.05 -6.01
CA ARG A 11 -26.41 -2.02 -5.76
C ARG A 11 -25.72 -3.15 -6.52
N ARG A 12 -24.70 -2.82 -7.31
CA ARG A 12 -23.68 -3.78 -7.76
C ARG A 12 -22.55 -3.83 -6.71
N PRO A 13 -21.91 -4.97 -6.46
CA PRO A 13 -20.70 -5.02 -5.67
C PRO A 13 -19.53 -4.56 -6.57
N SER A 14 -19.06 -3.34 -6.40
CA SER A 14 -17.88 -2.82 -7.10
C SER A 14 -16.67 -2.89 -6.18
N GLY A 15 -15.76 -3.82 -6.49
CA GLY A 15 -14.43 -3.94 -5.89
C GLY A 15 -13.38 -3.00 -6.50
N ASP A 16 -13.81 -1.84 -7.00
CA ASP A 16 -12.90 -0.80 -7.47
C ASP A 16 -12.95 0.36 -6.47
N ILE A 17 -11.99 0.40 -5.54
CA ILE A 17 -11.75 1.56 -4.66
C ILE A 17 -11.02 2.62 -5.48
N VAL A 18 -11.71 3.14 -6.48
CA VAL A 18 -11.45 4.47 -7.05
C VAL A 18 -12.80 5.17 -7.06
N ALA A 19 -13.28 5.51 -5.87
CA ALA A 19 -14.38 6.45 -5.72
C ALA A 19 -13.87 7.83 -6.13
N ASP A 20 -14.26 8.27 -7.33
CA ASP A 20 -14.22 9.66 -7.82
C ASP A 20 -13.00 10.53 -7.42
N GLY A 21 -11.79 9.94 -7.46
CA GLY A 21 -10.53 10.67 -7.54
C GLY A 21 -10.12 11.54 -6.34
N ARG A 22 -10.61 11.29 -5.12
CA ARG A 22 -10.28 12.15 -3.94
C ARG A 22 -9.81 11.43 -2.67
N VAL A 23 -9.75 10.10 -2.68
CA VAL A 23 -9.25 9.34 -1.52
C VAL A 23 -8.02 8.56 -1.93
N LEU A 24 -6.86 8.95 -1.40
CA LEU A 24 -5.63 8.16 -1.52
C LEU A 24 -5.53 7.27 -0.29
N LEU A 25 -6.08 6.07 -0.40
CA LEU A 25 -5.86 5.04 0.62
C LEU A 25 -4.46 4.47 0.42
N ASP A 26 -3.61 4.67 1.42
CA ASP A 26 -2.26 4.14 1.37
C ASP A 26 -2.28 2.65 1.70
N ARG A 27 -2.38 1.82 0.66
CA ARG A 27 -1.95 0.42 0.72
C ARG A 27 -0.44 0.34 0.46
N CYS A 28 0.36 1.09 1.21
CA CYS A 28 1.80 0.88 1.23
C CYS A 28 2.07 -0.49 1.85
N PHE A 29 2.50 -1.43 1.01
CA PHE A 29 3.18 -2.62 1.45
C PHE A 29 4.57 -2.21 1.95
N TYR A 30 4.65 -1.69 3.18
CA TYR A 30 5.75 -2.10 4.03
C TYR A 30 5.67 -3.62 4.10
N GLY A 31 6.80 -4.31 4.01
CA GLY A 31 6.85 -5.78 4.06
C GLY A 31 6.47 -6.36 5.43
N CYS A 32 5.38 -5.90 6.03
CA CYS A 32 4.91 -6.23 7.37
C CYS A 32 3.38 -6.36 7.32
N HIS A 33 2.90 -7.62 7.39
CA HIS A 33 1.51 -8.09 7.41
C HIS A 33 0.69 -8.05 6.11
N SER A 34 0.70 -9.19 5.41
CA SER A 34 -0.47 -9.66 4.67
C SER A 34 -1.37 -10.42 5.66
N SER A 35 -2.49 -9.85 6.08
CA SER A 35 -3.60 -10.61 6.67
C SER A 35 -4.49 -11.11 5.52
N VAL A 36 -4.08 -12.21 4.87
CA VAL A 36 -4.98 -12.97 4.00
C VAL A 36 -5.91 -13.79 4.91
N SER A 37 -7.14 -13.33 5.10
CA SER A 37 -8.18 -14.10 5.77
C SER A 37 -8.72 -15.17 4.81
N PHE A 38 -8.31 -16.42 4.99
CA PHE A 38 -8.94 -17.56 4.32
C PHE A 38 -10.32 -17.80 4.93
N ARG A 39 -11.39 -17.49 4.19
CA ARG A 39 -12.69 -18.14 4.46
C ARG A 39 -12.52 -19.62 4.12
N ARG A 40 -12.72 -20.50 5.10
CA ARG A 40 -12.90 -21.93 4.86
C ARG A 40 -14.17 -22.13 4.02
N GLY A 41 -14.03 -22.08 2.70
CA GLY A 41 -14.95 -22.74 1.78
C GLY A 41 -14.63 -24.22 1.83
N SER A 42 -15.58 -25.02 2.27
CA SER A 42 -15.52 -26.47 2.22
C SER A 42 -15.66 -26.91 0.77
N ASP A 43 -14.54 -27.09 0.06
CA ASP A 43 -14.48 -27.87 -1.17
C ASP A 43 -13.12 -28.55 -1.31
N HIS A 44 -13.17 -29.81 -1.73
CA HIS A 44 -12.11 -30.81 -1.69
C HIS A 44 -10.75 -30.39 -2.27
N VAL A 45 -9.71 -30.44 -1.43
CA VAL A 45 -8.29 -30.41 -1.86
C VAL A 45 -7.72 -31.82 -1.76
N ALA A 46 -7.12 -32.28 -2.87
CA ALA A 46 -6.43 -33.55 -3.00
C ALA A 46 -5.20 -33.65 -2.06
N PRO A 47 -4.88 -34.85 -1.52
CA PRO A 47 -3.79 -35.00 -0.56
C PRO A 47 -2.46 -35.13 -1.31
N GLY A 48 -1.64 -34.07 -1.32
CA GLY A 48 -0.32 -34.15 -1.95
C GLY A 48 0.42 -32.82 -1.97
N GLY A 49 1.00 -32.44 -0.83
CA GLY A 49 1.84 -31.25 -0.72
C GLY A 49 1.94 -30.76 0.71
N GLY A 50 2.69 -31.50 1.54
CA GLY A 50 2.93 -31.09 2.93
C GLY A 50 3.58 -29.71 2.99
N LEU A 51 2.98 -28.81 3.76
CA LEU A 51 3.65 -27.62 4.27
C LEU A 51 4.79 -28.11 5.16
N GLN A 52 6.03 -28.09 4.66
CA GLN A 52 7.19 -28.33 5.50
C GLN A 52 7.31 -27.20 6.50
N GLU A 53 7.08 -27.50 7.79
CA GLU A 53 7.60 -26.71 8.89
C GLU A 53 9.11 -26.60 8.69
N ARG A 54 9.60 -25.40 8.34
CA ARG A 54 11.04 -25.14 8.27
C ARG A 54 11.44 -24.59 9.63
N SER A 55 12.29 -25.34 10.34
CA SER A 55 12.84 -24.91 11.61
C SER A 55 13.62 -23.60 11.44
N LEU A 56 13.61 -22.80 12.50
CA LEU A 56 14.34 -21.53 12.62
C LEU A 56 15.88 -21.69 12.53
N ASP A 57 16.39 -22.92 12.33
CA ASP A 57 17.81 -23.28 12.45
C ASP A 57 18.69 -22.88 11.25
N ARG A 58 18.15 -22.17 10.25
CA ARG A 58 18.90 -21.73 9.05
C ARG A 58 18.74 -20.25 8.72
N LEU A 59 18.80 -19.41 9.73
CA LEU A 59 19.05 -17.99 9.50
C LEU A 59 20.56 -17.81 9.33
N PRO A 60 21.05 -17.24 8.20
CA PRO A 60 22.47 -16.93 8.07
C PRO A 60 22.85 -15.93 9.16
N ASP A 61 23.93 -16.23 9.89
CA ASP A 61 24.45 -15.43 10.99
C ASP A 61 24.67 -13.98 10.52
N GLY A 62 23.81 -13.08 10.98
CA GLY A 62 24.07 -11.65 10.93
C GLY A 62 25.12 -11.34 11.98
N ASP A 63 26.30 -10.92 11.54
CA ASP A 63 27.41 -10.48 12.38
C ASP A 63 26.97 -9.32 13.31
N ASP A 64 26.69 -9.63 14.59
CA ASP A 64 27.13 -8.82 15.75
C ASP A 64 27.15 -9.71 17.03
N HIS A 65 28.24 -9.63 17.77
CA HIS A 65 28.66 -10.58 18.79
C HIS A 65 28.16 -10.24 20.21
N ARG A 66 27.70 -11.26 20.97
CA ARG A 66 28.06 -11.55 22.40
C ARG A 66 27.26 -12.75 22.93
N GLY A 67 27.88 -13.92 22.95
CA GLY A 67 27.30 -15.17 23.47
C GLY A 67 26.68 -16.01 22.36
N GLY A 68 27.02 -17.30 22.29
CA GLY A 68 26.59 -18.22 21.22
C GLY A 68 25.10 -18.59 21.23
N GLY A 69 24.22 -17.59 21.26
CA GLY A 69 22.78 -17.75 21.16
C GLY A 69 22.27 -17.45 19.74
N THR A 70 21.19 -18.11 19.36
CA THR A 70 20.46 -17.86 18.10
C THR A 70 19.99 -16.41 18.02
N MET A 71 20.19 -15.77 16.87
CA MET A 71 19.75 -14.40 16.63
C MET A 71 18.22 -14.32 16.65
N ILE A 72 17.66 -13.41 17.46
CA ILE A 72 16.23 -13.12 17.54
C ILE A 72 15.98 -11.74 16.90
N TYR A 73 15.39 -11.72 15.70
CA TYR A 73 15.11 -10.49 14.96
C TYR A 73 13.70 -9.97 15.25
N LEU A 74 13.59 -8.80 15.88
CA LEU A 74 12.30 -8.17 16.23
C LEU A 74 12.11 -6.78 15.59
N ASP A 75 12.77 -6.51 14.46
CA ASP A 75 12.76 -5.21 13.78
C ASP A 75 12.10 -5.26 12.38
N HIS A 76 11.12 -6.16 12.23
CA HIS A 76 10.41 -6.39 10.96
C HIS A 76 9.61 -5.17 10.46
N ALA A 77 9.21 -4.28 11.37
CA ALA A 77 8.53 -3.03 11.02
C ALA A 77 9.44 -2.06 10.25
N ALA A 78 10.77 -2.11 10.48
CA ALA A 78 11.73 -1.29 9.75
C ALA A 78 12.17 -1.95 8.44
N THR A 79 12.44 -3.26 8.43
CA THR A 79 12.81 -4.02 7.23
C THR A 79 12.62 -5.53 7.41
N ALA A 80 12.44 -6.26 6.31
CA ALA A 80 12.27 -7.71 6.36
C ALA A 80 13.62 -8.45 6.47
N HIS A 81 13.76 -9.29 7.50
CA HIS A 81 14.90 -10.20 7.67
C HIS A 81 14.47 -11.55 8.31
N PRO A 82 14.89 -12.70 7.76
CA PRO A 82 15.58 -12.86 6.49
C PRO A 82 14.64 -12.55 5.32
N ARG A 83 15.21 -12.13 4.19
CA ARG A 83 14.43 -12.07 2.93
C ARG A 83 14.22 -13.50 2.42
N HIS A 84 13.15 -13.69 1.65
CA HIS A 84 12.94 -14.97 0.96
C HIS A 84 14.16 -15.28 0.07
N PRO A 85 14.72 -16.51 0.09
CA PRO A 85 15.98 -16.83 -0.59
C PRO A 85 15.98 -16.47 -2.08
N GLY A 86 14.88 -16.73 -2.78
CA GLY A 86 14.75 -16.41 -4.20
C GLY A 86 14.80 -14.93 -4.57
N VAL A 87 14.76 -14.00 -3.59
CA VAL A 87 14.91 -12.56 -3.86
C VAL A 87 16.35 -12.26 -4.30
N ALA A 88 17.34 -12.85 -3.63
CA ALA A 88 18.75 -12.59 -3.96
C ALA A 88 19.09 -13.13 -5.36
N ASP A 89 18.59 -14.32 -5.69
CA ASP A 89 18.80 -14.94 -7.00
C ASP A 89 18.10 -14.16 -8.12
N ALA A 90 16.83 -13.79 -7.93
CA ALA A 90 16.10 -13.00 -8.93
C ALA A 90 16.76 -11.64 -9.23
N MET A 91 17.33 -10.99 -8.21
CA MET A 91 18.06 -9.74 -8.39
C MET A 91 19.37 -9.94 -9.16
N ARG A 92 20.09 -11.03 -8.90
CA ARG A 92 21.30 -11.40 -9.65
C ARG A 92 20.97 -11.63 -11.12
N ASP A 93 19.97 -12.45 -11.40
CA ASP A 93 19.52 -12.77 -12.75
C ASP A 93 19.14 -11.48 -13.52
N ALA A 94 18.45 -10.55 -12.85
CA ALA A 94 18.08 -9.28 -13.45
C ALA A 94 19.29 -8.38 -13.77
N LEU A 95 20.34 -8.39 -12.94
CA LEU A 95 21.57 -7.61 -13.16
C LEU A 95 22.43 -8.15 -14.30
N GLU A 96 22.35 -9.45 -14.59
CA GLU A 96 23.09 -10.09 -15.68
C GLU A 96 22.48 -9.81 -17.07
N LEU A 97 21.28 -9.22 -17.13
CA LEU A 97 20.63 -8.85 -18.39
C LEU A 97 21.22 -7.57 -18.98
N ALA A 98 21.79 -7.68 -20.18
CA ALA A 98 22.19 -6.53 -20.96
C ALA A 98 20.97 -5.89 -21.67
N GLY A 99 20.30 -4.93 -21.02
CA GLY A 99 19.24 -4.13 -21.66
C GLY A 99 18.44 -3.23 -20.70
N ASN A 100 17.84 -2.17 -21.25
CA ASN A 100 16.97 -1.26 -20.51
C ASN A 100 15.50 -1.54 -20.87
N ALA A 101 14.65 -1.70 -19.85
CA ALA A 101 13.23 -1.95 -20.05
C ALA A 101 12.58 -0.79 -20.82
N GLY A 102 11.82 -1.13 -21.87
CA GLY A 102 11.12 -0.15 -22.72
C GLY A 102 12.01 0.66 -23.68
N ARG A 103 13.32 0.40 -23.73
CA ARG A 103 14.26 1.08 -24.64
C ARG A 103 15.11 0.06 -25.41
N GLY A 104 14.51 -0.58 -26.41
CA GLY A 104 15.21 -1.46 -27.35
C GLY A 104 14.42 -2.70 -27.73
N SER A 105 14.76 -3.28 -28.89
CA SER A 105 14.13 -4.51 -29.42
C SER A 105 15.02 -5.76 -29.30
N HIS A 106 16.28 -5.60 -28.89
CA HIS A 106 17.21 -6.72 -28.71
C HIS A 106 16.81 -7.63 -27.54
N GLY A 107 17.38 -8.83 -27.50
CA GLY A 107 16.99 -9.89 -26.56
C GLY A 107 16.96 -9.43 -25.09
N GLY A 108 18.05 -8.84 -24.60
CA GLY A 108 18.12 -8.38 -23.21
C GLY A 108 17.14 -7.25 -22.86
N ALA A 109 16.89 -6.29 -23.77
CA ALA A 109 15.89 -5.24 -23.54
C ALA A 109 14.46 -5.81 -23.48
N ARG A 110 14.13 -6.78 -24.34
CA ARG A 110 12.84 -7.50 -24.28
C ARG A 110 12.70 -8.30 -22.99
N ALA A 111 13.76 -8.98 -22.55
CA ALA A 111 13.77 -9.73 -21.30
C ALA A 111 13.56 -8.82 -20.08
N ALA A 112 14.28 -7.69 -20.01
CA ALA A 112 14.09 -6.69 -18.96
C ALA A 112 12.65 -6.11 -18.95
N GLY A 113 12.10 -5.82 -20.13
CA GLY A 113 10.70 -5.39 -20.27
C GLY A 113 9.70 -6.44 -19.76
N ALA A 114 9.93 -7.72 -20.06
CA ALA A 114 9.08 -8.82 -19.59
C ALA A 114 9.09 -8.97 -18.06
N ILE A 115 10.24 -8.77 -17.41
CA ILE A 115 10.34 -8.78 -15.94
C ILE A 115 9.48 -7.68 -15.32
N VAL A 116 9.58 -6.45 -15.84
CA VAL A 116 8.77 -5.32 -15.35
C VAL A 116 7.27 -5.56 -15.58
N ALA A 117 6.89 -6.07 -16.76
CA ALA A 117 5.49 -6.40 -17.07
C ALA A 117 4.94 -7.48 -16.12
N SER A 118 5.67 -8.58 -15.95
CA SER A 118 5.30 -9.66 -15.03
C SER A 118 5.22 -9.18 -13.58
N CYS A 119 6.12 -8.30 -13.15
CA CYS A 119 6.05 -7.69 -11.82
C CYS A 119 4.74 -6.92 -11.62
N ARG A 120 4.34 -6.10 -12.59
CA ARG A 120 3.08 -5.34 -12.55
C ARG A 120 1.86 -6.26 -12.50
N GLU A 121 1.83 -7.31 -13.31
CA GLU A 121 0.74 -8.30 -13.32
C GLU A 121 0.61 -9.03 -11.97
N ARG A 122 1.74 -9.44 -11.39
CA ARG A 122 1.74 -10.13 -10.08
C ARG A 122 1.29 -9.22 -8.95
N ILE A 123 1.72 -7.95 -8.96
CA ILE A 123 1.28 -6.95 -8.00
C ILE A 123 -0.22 -6.65 -8.20
N SER A 124 -0.69 -6.50 -9.43
CA SER A 124 -2.12 -6.22 -9.68
C SER A 124 -3.00 -7.36 -9.17
N HIS A 125 -2.60 -8.63 -9.39
CA HIS A 125 -3.28 -9.78 -8.81
C HIS A 125 -3.25 -9.78 -7.27
N LEU A 126 -2.11 -9.46 -6.66
CA LEU A 126 -1.97 -9.38 -5.20
C LEU A 126 -2.90 -8.30 -4.60
N LEU A 127 -3.04 -7.17 -5.29
CA LEU A 127 -3.82 -6.02 -4.83
C LEU A 127 -5.30 -6.08 -5.24
N GLY A 128 -5.68 -7.00 -6.12
CA GLY A 128 -7.03 -7.04 -6.71
C GLY A 128 -7.27 -5.94 -7.77
N VAL A 129 -6.21 -5.37 -8.35
CA VAL A 129 -6.31 -4.36 -9.41
C VAL A 129 -6.49 -5.04 -10.76
N THR A 130 -7.54 -4.63 -11.49
CA THR A 130 -7.94 -5.24 -12.77
C THR A 130 -6.97 -4.95 -13.92
N ASP A 131 -6.39 -3.74 -13.96
CA ASP A 131 -5.46 -3.31 -15.00
C ASP A 131 -4.03 -3.13 -14.43
N PRO A 132 -3.06 -3.97 -14.84
CA PRO A 132 -1.66 -3.86 -14.42
C PRO A 132 -1.00 -2.51 -14.78
N GLN A 133 -1.52 -1.78 -15.77
CA GLN A 133 -1.00 -0.46 -16.14
C GLN A 133 -1.31 0.62 -15.10
N ARG A 134 -2.22 0.36 -14.15
CA ARG A 134 -2.49 1.24 -13.00
C ARG A 134 -1.48 1.10 -11.86
N ILE A 135 -0.61 0.11 -11.91
CA ILE A 135 0.50 0.00 -10.97
C ILE A 135 1.58 1.00 -11.38
N SER A 136 2.23 1.66 -10.43
CA SER A 136 3.43 2.48 -10.68
C SER A 136 4.54 2.00 -9.75
N LEU A 137 5.73 1.71 -10.32
CA LEU A 137 6.86 1.19 -9.57
C LEU A 137 7.74 2.36 -9.11
N PHE A 138 7.96 2.45 -7.80
CA PHE A 138 8.82 3.45 -7.18
C PHE A 138 9.95 2.77 -6.39
N PRO A 139 11.09 3.44 -6.21
CA PRO A 139 12.20 2.89 -5.40
C PRO A 139 11.86 2.76 -3.91
N SER A 140 10.88 3.52 -3.41
CA SER A 140 10.41 3.46 -2.02
C SER A 140 9.00 4.05 -1.87
N SER A 141 8.32 3.68 -0.79
CA SER A 141 7.04 4.27 -0.37
C SER A 141 7.14 5.78 -0.18
N THR A 142 8.22 6.28 0.42
CA THR A 142 8.43 7.72 0.63
C THR A 142 8.48 8.49 -0.68
N LEU A 143 9.16 7.96 -1.71
CA LEU A 143 9.21 8.62 -3.01
C LEU A 143 7.85 8.55 -3.71
N ALA A 144 7.15 7.42 -3.65
CA ALA A 144 5.81 7.28 -4.20
C ALA A 144 4.83 8.30 -3.59
N LEU A 145 4.76 8.34 -2.25
CA LEU A 145 3.90 9.25 -1.50
C LEU A 145 4.27 10.71 -1.77
N SER A 146 5.56 11.06 -1.74
CA SER A 146 5.99 12.42 -2.02
C SER A 146 5.66 12.86 -3.45
N THR A 147 5.75 11.96 -4.44
CA THR A 147 5.37 12.27 -5.83
C THR A 147 3.87 12.47 -5.94
N ILE A 148 3.06 11.58 -5.39
CA ILE A 148 1.59 11.67 -5.47
C ILE A 148 1.07 12.89 -4.72
N ILE A 149 1.58 13.18 -3.52
CA ILE A 149 1.18 14.35 -2.73
C ILE A 149 1.53 15.64 -3.47
N ALA A 150 2.73 15.73 -4.06
CA ALA A 150 3.12 16.90 -4.83
C ALA A 150 2.23 17.10 -6.07
N ASP A 151 1.84 16.02 -6.75
CA ASP A 151 0.96 16.05 -7.91
C ASP A 151 -0.47 16.49 -7.53
N LEU A 152 -1.03 15.92 -6.45
CA LEU A 152 -2.36 16.27 -5.94
C LEU A 152 -2.47 17.75 -5.52
N CYS A 153 -1.39 18.32 -4.98
CA CYS A 153 -1.33 19.73 -4.58
C CYS A 153 -0.94 20.67 -5.74
N SER A 154 -0.60 20.14 -6.91
CA SER A 154 -0.15 20.97 -8.03
C SER A 154 -1.34 21.69 -8.67
N GLY A 155 -1.27 23.03 -8.71
CA GLY A 155 -2.32 23.84 -9.34
C GLY A 155 -3.63 23.91 -8.56
N THR A 156 -3.63 23.56 -7.28
CA THR A 156 -4.78 23.76 -6.39
C THR A 156 -4.91 25.21 -5.95
N ASP A 157 -6.12 25.61 -5.56
CA ASP A 157 -6.41 26.94 -5.03
C ASP A 157 -5.68 27.20 -3.70
N ASP A 158 -5.57 28.48 -3.33
CA ASP A 158 -4.87 28.91 -2.11
C ASP A 158 -5.57 28.45 -0.82
N ASP A 159 -6.86 28.12 -0.86
CA ASP A 159 -7.64 27.62 0.28
C ASP A 159 -7.69 26.09 0.36
N ALA A 160 -7.02 25.36 -0.55
CA ALA A 160 -7.03 23.90 -0.62
C ALA A 160 -6.55 23.25 0.69
N VAL A 161 -7.24 22.18 1.11
CA VAL A 161 -6.98 21.45 2.35
C VAL A 161 -6.71 19.98 2.08
N MET A 162 -5.68 19.42 2.71
CA MET A 162 -5.44 17.97 2.75
C MET A 162 -5.73 17.42 4.13
N TRP A 163 -6.56 16.37 4.20
CA TRP A 163 -6.85 15.65 5.43
C TRP A 163 -5.91 14.45 5.54
N ILE A 164 -5.32 14.24 6.71
CA ILE A 164 -4.42 13.11 6.97
C ILE A 164 -4.78 12.40 8.28
N GLY A 165 -4.39 11.12 8.42
CA GLY A 165 -4.50 10.41 9.69
C GLY A 165 -3.68 11.05 10.83
N ALA A 166 -4.13 10.88 12.08
CA ALA A 166 -3.41 11.40 13.25
C ALA A 166 -2.10 10.65 13.53
N LEU A 167 -1.93 9.44 13.00
CA LEU A 167 -0.77 8.58 13.23
C LEU A 167 0.21 8.58 12.05
N GLU A 168 0.03 9.46 11.05
CA GLU A 168 0.76 9.38 9.78
C GLU A 168 2.28 9.41 9.92
N HIS A 169 2.93 8.59 9.10
CA HIS A 169 4.39 8.59 9.02
C HIS A 169 4.90 9.92 8.44
N ASN A 170 6.15 10.27 8.78
CA ASN A 170 6.83 11.46 8.22
C ASN A 170 6.90 11.49 6.69
N ALA A 171 6.69 10.34 6.03
CA ALA A 171 6.61 10.20 4.58
C ALA A 171 5.35 10.82 3.98
N VAL A 172 4.30 11.09 4.78
CA VAL A 172 3.09 11.80 4.39
C VAL A 172 3.11 13.23 4.93
N TRP A 173 3.37 13.40 6.24
CA TRP A 173 3.35 14.72 6.90
C TRP A 173 4.27 15.74 6.20
N ARG A 174 5.56 15.39 6.02
CA ARG A 174 6.56 16.33 5.50
C ARG A 174 6.26 16.79 4.07
N PRO A 175 5.94 15.91 3.09
CA PRO A 175 5.58 16.38 1.75
C PRO A 175 4.26 17.15 1.73
N ALA A 176 3.26 16.79 2.54
CA ALA A 176 2.00 17.53 2.61
C ALA A 176 2.21 18.97 3.11
N VAL A 177 2.90 19.13 4.24
CA VAL A 177 3.25 20.47 4.78
C VAL A 177 4.15 21.25 3.83
N ARG A 178 5.07 20.58 3.12
CA ARG A 178 5.91 21.26 2.12
C ARG A 178 5.11 21.76 0.92
N ALA A 179 4.08 21.02 0.51
CA ALA A 179 3.27 21.36 -0.67
C ALA A 179 2.20 22.41 -0.35
N LEU A 180 1.56 22.33 0.81
CA LEU A 180 0.43 23.18 1.19
C LEU A 180 0.74 24.17 2.32
N GLY A 181 1.73 23.93 3.17
CA GLY A 181 1.86 24.65 4.44
C GLY A 181 1.04 23.97 5.55
N GLU A 182 1.47 24.17 6.79
CA GLU A 182 0.97 23.44 7.95
C GLU A 182 -0.49 23.77 8.29
N ASP A 183 -0.93 25.01 8.03
CA ASP A 183 -2.29 25.49 8.24
C ASP A 183 -3.33 24.83 7.31
N ARG A 184 -2.87 24.26 6.19
CA ARG A 184 -3.71 23.60 5.18
C ARG A 184 -3.67 22.07 5.25
N VAL A 185 -2.90 21.51 6.19
CA VAL A 185 -2.90 20.07 6.49
C VAL A 185 -3.70 19.84 7.77
N ARG A 186 -4.81 19.11 7.67
CA ARG A 186 -5.72 18.86 8.79
C ARG A 186 -5.73 17.39 9.19
N LEU A 187 -5.93 17.13 10.47
CA LEU A 187 -6.02 15.76 10.99
C LEU A 187 -7.46 15.24 10.94
N LEU A 188 -7.63 14.01 10.47
CA LEU A 188 -8.90 13.29 10.59
C LEU A 188 -9.28 13.14 12.07
N PRO A 189 -10.59 13.18 12.39
CA PRO A 189 -11.04 12.93 13.75
C PRO A 189 -10.73 11.49 14.15
N VAL A 190 -10.15 11.32 15.34
CA VAL A 190 -9.79 10.01 15.89
C VAL A 190 -10.33 9.83 17.31
N ASP A 191 -10.41 8.59 17.74
CA ASP A 191 -10.62 8.21 19.14
C ASP A 191 -9.34 8.33 19.98
N GLU A 192 -9.40 7.94 21.26
CA GLU A 192 -8.24 7.96 22.16
C GLU A 192 -7.11 7.01 21.73
N GLY A 193 -7.42 5.98 20.92
CA GLY A 193 -6.47 5.03 20.38
C GLY A 193 -5.82 5.47 19.07
N GLY A 194 -6.31 6.57 18.45
CA GLY A 194 -5.86 7.04 17.15
C GLY A 194 -6.57 6.38 15.96
N GLN A 195 -7.63 5.60 16.20
CA GLN A 195 -8.47 5.06 15.12
C GLN A 195 -9.42 6.14 14.62
N VAL A 196 -9.64 6.23 13.31
CA VAL A 196 -10.57 7.22 12.75
C VAL A 196 -11.97 7.01 13.33
N ASP A 197 -12.52 8.07 13.94
CA ASP A 197 -13.89 8.08 14.46
C ASP A 197 -14.85 8.36 13.31
N LEU A 198 -15.50 7.30 12.81
CA LEU A 198 -16.41 7.35 11.67
C LEU A 198 -17.62 8.27 11.94
N ALA A 199 -18.13 8.33 13.17
CA ALA A 199 -19.28 9.18 13.49
C ALA A 199 -18.91 10.66 13.43
N ARG A 200 -17.69 11.02 13.86
CA ARG A 200 -17.16 12.38 13.70
C ARG A 200 -16.76 12.67 12.26
N LEU A 201 -16.26 11.68 11.52
CA LEU A 201 -15.93 11.81 10.10
C LEU A 201 -17.18 12.14 9.27
N GLU A 202 -18.31 11.48 9.52
CA GLU A 202 -19.59 11.76 8.84
C GLU A 202 -20.09 13.19 9.05
N GLN A 203 -19.73 13.81 10.18
CA GLN A 203 -20.13 15.18 10.53
C GLN A 203 -19.09 16.23 10.13
N LEU A 204 -17.94 15.79 9.58
CA LEU A 204 -16.83 16.66 9.25
C LEU A 204 -17.18 17.54 8.05
N ASP A 205 -16.98 18.85 8.17
CA ASP A 205 -16.97 19.74 7.02
C ASP A 205 -15.60 19.61 6.32
N PRO A 206 -15.54 19.06 5.09
CA PRO A 206 -14.27 18.88 4.40
C PRO A 206 -13.63 20.21 3.96
N GLY A 207 -14.39 21.32 3.94
CA GLY A 207 -13.95 22.60 3.36
C GLY A 207 -13.55 22.45 1.89
N ALA A 208 -12.50 23.17 1.46
CA ALA A 208 -11.85 22.99 0.16
C ALA A 208 -10.93 21.75 0.14
N GLY A 209 -11.45 20.60 0.61
CA GLY A 209 -10.72 19.34 0.73
C GLY A 209 -10.34 18.75 -0.64
N ILE A 210 -9.05 18.58 -0.88
CA ILE A 210 -8.52 18.00 -2.13
C ILE A 210 -8.22 16.50 -2.02
N ALA A 211 -7.82 16.04 -0.83
CA ALA A 211 -7.44 14.66 -0.62
C ALA A 211 -7.56 14.24 0.85
N VAL A 212 -7.79 12.96 1.06
CA VAL A 212 -7.61 12.26 2.33
C VAL A 212 -6.45 11.26 2.17
N VAL A 213 -5.46 11.32 3.06
CA VAL A 213 -4.32 10.38 3.11
C VAL A 213 -4.31 9.66 4.46
N LEU A 214 -4.48 8.35 4.42
CA LEU A 214 -4.57 7.52 5.62
C LEU A 214 -3.77 6.23 5.44
N GLN A 215 -2.85 5.97 6.35
CA GLN A 215 -2.14 4.70 6.42
C GLN A 215 -3.11 3.58 6.79
N HIS A 216 -2.90 2.40 6.21
CA HIS A 216 -3.72 1.25 6.55
C HIS A 216 -3.42 0.71 7.96
N ALA A 217 -2.15 0.65 8.36
CA ALA A 217 -1.75 0.19 9.68
C ALA A 217 -0.61 1.03 10.25
N SER A 218 -0.68 1.34 11.55
CA SER A 218 0.37 2.10 12.24
C SER A 218 1.67 1.32 12.36
N ASN A 219 2.76 1.90 11.89
CA ASN A 219 4.11 1.34 12.07
C ASN A 219 4.59 1.40 13.53
N VAL A 220 3.90 2.14 14.40
CA VAL A 220 4.25 2.31 15.83
C VAL A 220 3.34 1.46 16.71
N THR A 221 2.02 1.57 16.53
CA THR A 221 1.05 0.91 17.42
C THR A 221 0.49 -0.39 16.85
N GLY A 222 0.67 -0.66 15.56
CA GLY A 222 0.03 -1.78 14.86
C GLY A 222 -1.48 -1.61 14.66
N LEU A 223 -2.05 -0.46 15.02
CA LEU A 223 -3.47 -0.16 14.84
C LEU A 223 -3.84 -0.19 13.35
N ILE A 224 -4.91 -0.91 13.01
CA ILE A 224 -5.46 -0.98 11.66
C ILE A 224 -6.59 0.05 11.53
N GLN A 225 -6.51 0.89 10.50
CA GLN A 225 -7.51 1.92 10.22
C GLN A 225 -8.69 1.36 9.41
N PRO A 226 -9.92 1.89 9.60
CA PRO A 226 -11.10 1.50 8.84
C PRO A 226 -11.11 2.15 7.45
N ILE A 227 -10.16 1.74 6.59
CA ILE A 227 -9.90 2.42 5.30
C ILE A 227 -11.05 2.24 4.30
N GLU A 228 -11.77 1.12 4.36
CA GLU A 228 -12.93 0.88 3.52
C GLU A 228 -14.09 1.83 3.87
N GLU A 229 -14.34 2.06 5.16
CA GLU A 229 -15.36 2.98 5.64
C GLU A 229 -14.98 4.45 5.41
N VAL A 230 -13.70 4.80 5.56
CA VAL A 230 -13.20 6.15 5.25
C VAL A 230 -13.27 6.46 3.75
N GLY A 231 -13.08 5.45 2.90
CA GLY A 231 -13.09 5.61 1.44
C GLY A 231 -14.44 5.45 0.76
N ALA A 232 -15.51 5.16 1.52
CA ALA A 232 -16.87 4.92 1.01
C ALA A 232 -17.66 6.23 0.80
#